data_AF-A0AAJ1SWL5-F1
#
_entry.id   AF-A0AAJ1SWL5-F1
#
_cell.length_a   1.000
_cell.length_b   1.000
_cell.length_c   1.000
_cell.angle_alpha   90.00
_cell.angle_beta   90.00
_cell.angle_gamma   90.00
#
_symmetry.space_group_name_H-M   'P 1'
#
loop_
_entity.id
_entity.type
_entity.pdbx_description
1 polymer ?
#
loop_
_entity_poly.entity_id
_entity_poly.type
_entity_poly.pdbx_seq_one_letter_code
_entity_poly.pdbx_strand_id
1 'polypeptide(L)' 'MFKLYLDPGHGRMDPGAIGNGMHEKEITLNISHSIRNLLENHYEGL' A
#
# COMPACT_ATOMS: atom_id res chain seq x y z
N MET A 1 -13.69 -18.36 2.29
CA MET A 1 -12.80 -17.46 3.06
C MET A 1 -12.12 -16.56 2.05
N PHE A 2 -12.45 -15.27 2.08
CA PHE A 2 -11.84 -14.30 1.18
C PHE A 2 -10.41 -14.01 1.66
N LYS A 3 -9.51 -13.75 0.71
CA LYS A 3 -8.12 -13.37 1.01
C LYS A 3 -7.71 -12.32 -0.02
N LEU A 4 -7.27 -11.18 0.47
CA LEU A 4 -6.70 -10.12 -0.33
C LEU A 4 -5.23 -9.96 0.02
N TYR A 5 -4.38 -9.95 -0.99
CA TYR A 5 -2.96 -9.69 -0.85
C TYR A 5 -2.65 -8.38 -1.58
N LEU A 6 -2.02 -7.46 -0.88
CA LEU A 6 -1.54 -6.19 -1.42
C LEU A 6 -0.02 -6.25 -1.43
N ASP A 7 0.58 -6.02 -2.60
CA ASP A 7 2.03 -5.97 -2.78
C ASP A 7 2.43 -4.53 -3.14
N PRO A 8 2.85 -3.70 -2.17
CA PRO A 8 3.34 -2.37 -2.44
C PRO A 8 4.62 -2.46 -3.26
N GLY A 9 4.60 -1.92 -4.47
CA GLY A 9 5.77 -1.94 -5.37
C GLY A 9 6.98 -1.21 -4.79
N HIS A 10 8.17 -1.65 -5.23
CA HIS A 10 9.49 -1.20 -4.77
C HIS A 10 9.76 -1.52 -3.30
N GLY A 11 10.92 -1.11 -2.78
CA GLY A 11 11.26 -1.35 -1.39
C GLY A 11 12.75 -1.32 -1.09
N ARG A 12 13.06 -1.05 0.18
CA ARG A 12 14.44 -1.00 0.70
C ARG A 12 15.32 -0.05 -0.12
N MET A 13 16.26 -0.63 -0.88
CA MET A 13 17.28 0.06 -1.69
C MET A 13 16.74 0.53 -3.04
N ASP A 14 15.63 -0.03 -3.52
CA ASP A 14 14.95 0.43 -4.72
C ASP A 14 13.80 1.36 -4.29
N PRO A 15 13.93 2.69 -4.45
CA PRO A 15 12.87 3.63 -4.13
C PRO A 15 11.79 3.73 -5.22
N GLY A 16 12.03 3.15 -6.40
CA GLY A 16 11.25 3.42 -7.60
C GLY A 16 11.47 4.85 -8.10
N ALA A 17 10.43 5.43 -8.71
CA ALA A 17 10.44 6.81 -9.16
C ALA A 17 10.60 7.80 -7.98
N ILE A 18 11.34 8.88 -8.24
CA ILE A 18 11.57 9.97 -7.30
C ILE A 18 11.20 11.29 -7.99
N GLY A 19 10.42 12.14 -7.30
CA GLY A 19 10.05 13.45 -7.81
C GLY A 19 9.35 14.30 -6.76
N ASN A 20 9.57 15.62 -6.80
CA ASN A 20 8.97 16.57 -5.84
C ASN A 20 9.18 16.21 -4.37
N GLY A 21 10.32 15.58 -4.02
CA GLY A 21 10.61 15.12 -2.66
C GLY A 21 9.84 13.88 -2.21
N MET A 22 9.16 13.18 -3.13
CA MET A 22 8.43 11.94 -2.85
C MET A 22 9.15 10.73 -3.43
N HIS A 23 8.99 9.58 -2.77
CA HIS A 23 9.46 8.27 -3.23
C HIS A 23 8.27 7.36 -3.55
N GLU A 24 8.31 6.69 -4.70
CA GLU A 24 7.27 5.75 -5.11
C GLU A 24 7.00 4.69 -4.05
N LYS A 25 8.04 4.07 -3.48
CA LYS A 25 7.91 3.05 -2.42
C LYS A 25 7.10 3.52 -1.20
N GLU A 26 7.17 4.80 -0.86
CA GLU A 26 6.46 5.35 0.30
C GLU A 26 4.98 5.56 -0.05
N ILE A 27 4.70 6.04 -1.27
CA ILE A 27 3.35 6.23 -1.79
C ILE A 27 2.63 4.88 -1.88
N THR A 28 3.25 3.87 -2.50
CA THR A 28 2.65 2.54 -2.69
C THR A 28 2.35 1.85 -1.35
N LEU A 29 3.26 1.96 -0.38
CA LEU A 29 3.08 1.43 0.97
C LEU A 29 1.92 2.12 1.71
N ASN A 30 1.85 3.45 1.64
CA ASN A 30 0.79 4.23 2.26
C ASN A 30 -0.59 3.91 1.66
N ILE A 31 -0.67 3.76 0.34
CA ILE A 31 -1.92 3.35 -0.34
C ILE A 31 -2.34 1.96 0.13
N SER A 32 -1.41 1.00 0.21
CA SER A 32 -1.72 -0.36 0.66
C SER A 32 -2.24 -0.39 2.10
N HIS A 33 -1.64 0.40 3.00
CA HIS A 33 -2.15 0.55 4.37
C HIS A 33 -3.52 1.23 4.41
N SER A 34 -3.74 2.23 3.58
CA SER A 34 -5.03 2.92 3.49
C SER A 34 -6.15 1.98 3.03
N ILE A 35 -5.88 1.14 2.02
CA ILE A 35 -6.82 0.11 1.55
C ILE A 35 -7.13 -0.88 2.67
N ARG A 36 -6.10 -1.43 3.34
CA ARG A 36 -6.30 -2.35 4.46
C ARG A 36 -7.20 -1.72 5.53
N ASN A 37 -6.87 -0.51 5.99
CA ASN A 37 -7.62 0.18 7.02
C ASN A 37 -9.08 0.47 6.58
N LEU A 38 -9.31 0.85 5.31
CA LEU A 38 -10.66 1.04 4.79
C LEU A 38 -11.47 -0.26 4.83
N LEU A 39 -10.87 -1.38 4.44
CA LEU A 39 -11.54 -2.68 4.43
C LEU A 39 -11.85 -3.15 5.86
N GLU A 40 -10.87 -3.08 6.76
CA GLU A 40 -11.03 -3.49 8.17
C GLU A 40 -12.08 -2.66 8.93
N ASN A 41 -12.22 -1.37 8.60
CA ASN A 41 -13.09 -0.47 9.35
C ASN A 41 -14.51 -0.32 8.79
N HIS A 42 -14.74 -0.68 7.52
CA HIS A 42 -16.03 -0.42 6.86
C HIS A 42 -16.72 -1.65 6.26
N TYR A 43 -16.08 -2.81 6.27
CA TYR A 43 -16.63 -4.02 5.66
C TYR A 43 -16.54 -5.19 6.63
N GLU A 44 -17.69 -5.79 6.90
CA GLU A 44 -17.78 -7.03 7.69
C GLU A 44 -17.84 -8.25 6.76
N GLY A 45 -17.19 -9.34 7.14
CA GLY A 45 -17.25 -10.61 6.41
C GLY A 45 -16.30 -10.76 5.22
N LEU A 46 -15.36 -9.82 5.06
CA LEU A 46 -14.13 -10.03 4.29
C LEU A 46 -13.17 -11.00 5.03
#